data_AF-A0A517X0M9-F1
#
_entry.id   AF-A0A517X0M9-F1
#
_cell.length_a   1.000
_cell.length_b   1.000
_cell.length_c   1.000
_cell.angle_alpha   90.00
_cell.angle_beta   90.00
_cell.angle_gamma   90.00
#
_symmetry.space_group_name_H-M   'P 1'
#
loop_
_entity.id
_entity.type
_entity.pdbx_description
1 polymer ?
#
loop_
_entity_poly.entity_id
_entity_poly.type
_entity_poly.pdbx_seq_one_letter_code
_entity_poly.pdbx_strand_id
1 'polypeptide(L)'
;MYVEFMSTISQYLIDTGISTADNIRGCTESEIDHFQRRISQNLPLAFIACLHEFGHKCGHLMDGDAFGIAGFDVAREVALELTKKQDSPWQLPENVIPFQEHQGYQFLFFYTDDGNDPSVWHYLEEDSEPTHSVPSFTAWLRESAINVIESKPWNDEICREIRLHRDNWIDRKKMLDEYHQEASQIRRSLIARLVQSDIERDRITGPLEMQQIWNQEFPETELYQKLVAEQKRIPWGWTDHRDA
;
A
#
# COMPACT_ATOMS: atom_id res chain seq x y z
N MET A 1 0.82 15.00 14.05
CA MET A 1 1.40 13.84 13.34
C MET A 1 0.43 13.14 12.39
N TYR A 2 -0.52 12.27 12.81
CA TYR A 2 -1.32 11.49 11.84
C TYR A 2 -2.14 12.36 10.87
N VAL A 3 -2.86 13.37 11.37
CA VAL A 3 -3.65 14.29 10.53
C VAL A 3 -2.76 15.01 9.49
N GLU A 4 -1.61 15.54 9.93
CA GLU A 4 -0.65 16.19 9.03
C GLU A 4 -0.14 15.22 7.97
N PHE A 5 0.18 13.98 8.35
CA PHE A 5 0.57 12.93 7.42
C PHE A 5 -0.51 12.64 6.39
N MET A 6 -1.79 12.52 6.80
CA MET A 6 -2.89 12.31 5.84
C MET A 6 -2.99 13.45 4.83
N SER A 7 -2.81 14.70 5.26
CA SER A 7 -2.76 15.85 4.35
C SER A 7 -1.58 15.78 3.38
N THR A 8 -0.43 15.21 3.78
CA THR A 8 0.67 14.98 2.83
C THR A 8 0.33 13.94 1.77
N ILE A 9 -0.45 12.92 2.12
CA ILE A 9 -0.93 11.91 1.16
C ILE A 9 -1.90 12.55 0.17
N SER A 10 -2.91 13.28 0.65
CA SER A 10 -3.90 13.90 -0.24
C SER A 10 -3.27 14.93 -1.16
N GLN A 11 -2.36 15.77 -0.64
CA GLN A 11 -1.62 16.73 -1.45
C GLN A 11 -0.76 16.03 -2.50
N TYR A 12 -0.06 14.97 -2.14
CA TYR A 12 0.76 14.20 -3.08
C TYR A 12 -0.08 13.59 -4.22
N LEU A 13 -1.26 13.05 -3.92
CA LEU A 13 -2.17 12.52 -4.94
C LEU A 13 -2.73 13.60 -5.87
N ILE A 14 -2.97 14.80 -5.34
CA ILE A 14 -3.42 15.97 -6.13
C ILE A 14 -2.29 16.46 -7.03
N ASP A 15 -1.09 16.66 -6.49
CA ASP A 15 0.07 17.20 -7.21
C ASP A 15 0.52 16.27 -8.34
N THR A 16 0.34 14.96 -8.16
CA THR A 16 0.69 13.94 -9.16
C THR A 16 -0.44 13.67 -10.16
N GLY A 17 -1.59 14.33 -10.01
CA GLY A 17 -2.75 14.18 -10.90
C GLY A 17 -3.50 12.85 -10.74
N ILE A 18 -3.20 12.08 -9.69
CA ILE A 18 -3.91 10.85 -9.33
C ILE A 18 -5.29 11.16 -8.74
N SER A 19 -5.49 12.34 -8.16
CA SER A 19 -6.80 12.77 -7.68
C SER A 19 -6.99 14.27 -7.89
N THR A 20 -8.21 14.73 -7.64
CA THR A 20 -8.53 16.15 -7.49
C THR A 20 -9.03 16.40 -6.08
N ALA A 21 -8.96 17.66 -5.61
CA ALA A 21 -9.48 18.02 -4.29
C ALA A 21 -10.96 17.62 -4.11
N ASP A 22 -11.78 17.76 -5.14
CA ASP A 22 -13.21 17.38 -5.12
C ASP A 22 -13.45 15.86 -5.03
N ASN A 23 -12.42 15.06 -5.31
CA ASN A 23 -12.48 13.60 -5.24
C ASN A 23 -11.81 13.01 -4.00
N ILE A 24 -11.41 13.85 -3.04
CA ILE A 24 -10.94 13.47 -1.71
C ILE A 24 -11.96 13.99 -0.71
N ARG A 25 -12.55 13.09 0.08
CA ARG A 25 -13.57 13.45 1.07
C ARG A 25 -13.55 12.46 2.22
N GLY A 26 -13.41 12.96 3.43
CA GLY A 26 -13.45 12.11 4.62
C GLY A 26 -14.76 12.14 5.39
N CYS A 27 -14.85 11.24 6.36
CA CYS A 27 -15.96 11.10 7.29
C CYS A 27 -15.90 12.17 8.40
N THR A 28 -17.07 12.49 8.92
CA THR A 28 -17.23 13.30 10.14
C THR A 28 -16.94 12.48 11.39
N GLU A 29 -16.64 13.15 12.50
CA GLU A 29 -16.46 12.50 13.81
C GLU A 29 -17.68 11.64 14.17
N SER A 30 -18.89 12.15 13.91
CA SER A 30 -20.13 11.46 14.21
C SER A 30 -20.31 10.15 13.43
N GLU A 31 -19.84 10.09 12.18
CA GLU A 31 -19.88 8.89 11.35
C GLU A 31 -18.90 7.84 11.88
N ILE A 32 -17.69 8.27 12.26
CA ILE A 32 -16.66 7.40 12.82
C ILE A 32 -17.10 6.86 14.18
N ASP A 33 -17.66 7.70 15.06
CA ASP A 33 -18.20 7.29 16.36
C ASP A 33 -19.37 6.33 16.24
N HIS A 34 -20.24 6.53 15.23
CA HIS A 34 -21.30 5.58 14.94
C HIS A 34 -20.72 4.24 14.47
N PHE A 35 -19.70 4.27 13.61
CA PHE A 35 -19.03 3.08 13.11
C PHE A 35 -18.33 2.29 14.22
N GLN A 36 -17.54 2.92 15.09
CA GLN A 36 -16.88 2.28 16.23
C GLN A 36 -17.89 1.59 17.16
N ARG A 37 -19.02 2.24 17.45
CA ARG A 37 -20.11 1.64 18.22
C ARG A 37 -20.74 0.44 17.51
N ARG A 38 -20.95 0.54 16.19
CA ARG A 38 -21.52 -0.55 15.37
C ARG A 38 -20.64 -1.80 15.40
N ILE A 39 -19.32 -1.64 15.30
CA ILE A 39 -18.37 -2.76 15.31
C ILE A 39 -17.97 -3.18 16.73
N SER A 40 -18.34 -2.40 17.75
CA SER A 40 -17.99 -2.61 19.16
C SER A 40 -16.47 -2.70 19.40
N GLN A 41 -15.70 -1.92 18.64
CA GLN A 41 -14.24 -1.84 18.71
C GLN A 41 -13.77 -0.40 18.59
N ASN A 42 -12.65 -0.09 19.24
CA ASN A 42 -11.95 1.17 19.06
C ASN A 42 -11.01 1.05 17.85
N LEU A 43 -11.01 2.07 17.01
CA LEU A 43 -10.12 2.13 15.85
C LEU A 43 -8.79 2.79 16.26
N PRO A 44 -7.66 2.36 15.65
CA PRO A 44 -6.39 3.04 15.81
C PRO A 44 -6.46 4.50 15.34
N LEU A 45 -5.73 5.41 16.02
CA LEU A 45 -5.75 6.83 15.69
C LEU A 45 -5.30 7.12 14.26
N ALA A 46 -4.32 6.37 13.72
CA ALA A 46 -3.89 6.49 12.34
C ALA A 46 -5.03 6.16 11.36
N PHE A 47 -5.82 5.13 11.64
CA PHE A 47 -6.96 4.77 10.80
C PHE A 47 -8.11 5.78 10.93
N ILE A 48 -8.37 6.31 12.13
CA ILE A 48 -9.34 7.40 12.33
C ILE A 48 -8.95 8.64 11.52
N ALA A 49 -7.68 9.05 11.56
CA ALA A 49 -7.18 10.16 10.76
C ALA A 49 -7.36 9.89 9.25
N CYS A 50 -7.12 8.65 8.81
CA CYS A 50 -7.35 8.26 7.41
C CYS A 50 -8.82 8.36 7.02
N LEU A 51 -9.75 7.91 7.87
CA LEU A 51 -11.19 8.04 7.62
C LEU A 51 -11.61 9.51 7.56
N HIS A 52 -11.02 10.38 8.36
CA HIS A 52 -11.27 11.83 8.30
C HIS A 52 -10.78 12.51 7.02
N GLU A 53 -9.80 11.93 6.32
CA GLU A 53 -9.30 12.46 5.04
C GLU A 53 -9.97 11.78 3.83
N PHE A 54 -10.13 10.45 3.89
CA PHE A 54 -10.44 9.58 2.75
C PHE A 54 -11.69 8.71 2.91
N GLY A 55 -12.38 8.78 4.05
CA GLY A 55 -13.43 7.83 4.43
C GLY A 55 -14.67 7.76 3.54
N HIS A 56 -14.97 8.81 2.75
CA HIS A 56 -16.06 8.81 1.75
C HIS A 56 -15.55 8.70 0.30
N LYS A 57 -14.41 9.34 0.00
CA LYS A 57 -13.76 9.32 -1.31
C LYS A 57 -12.26 9.43 -1.14
N CYS A 58 -11.52 8.59 -1.85
CA CYS A 58 -10.05 8.50 -1.78
C CYS A 58 -9.37 8.76 -3.14
N GLY A 59 -10.04 9.42 -4.08
CA GLY A 59 -9.53 9.56 -5.44
C GLY A 59 -9.41 8.20 -6.13
N HIS A 60 -8.30 8.01 -6.84
CA HIS A 60 -7.91 6.74 -7.45
C HIS A 60 -7.00 5.88 -6.56
N LEU A 61 -6.85 6.23 -5.27
CA LEU A 61 -5.93 5.54 -4.35
C LEU A 61 -6.33 4.08 -4.08
N MET A 62 -7.63 3.82 -3.96
CA MET A 62 -8.20 2.50 -3.62
C MET A 62 -9.13 2.01 -4.74
N ASP A 63 -8.83 2.37 -6.00
CA ASP A 63 -9.66 1.97 -7.14
C ASP A 63 -9.69 0.45 -7.29
N GLY A 64 -10.90 -0.11 -7.26
CA GLY A 64 -11.11 -1.56 -7.35
C GLY A 64 -11.09 -2.28 -6.01
N ASP A 65 -10.95 -1.56 -4.90
CA ASP A 65 -10.98 -2.09 -3.54
C ASP A 65 -12.21 -1.63 -2.77
N ALA A 66 -12.76 -2.49 -1.90
CA ALA A 66 -13.72 -2.04 -0.90
C ALA A 66 -12.95 -1.52 0.33
N PHE A 67 -12.98 -0.20 0.55
CA PHE A 67 -12.21 0.49 1.59
C PHE A 67 -13.09 1.35 2.53
N GLY A 68 -12.58 1.60 3.73
CA GLY A 68 -13.16 2.53 4.70
C GLY A 68 -14.48 2.05 5.31
N ILE A 69 -15.27 2.96 5.87
CA ILE A 69 -16.54 2.63 6.54
C ILE A 69 -17.52 1.97 5.57
N ALA A 70 -17.57 2.46 4.32
CA ALA A 70 -18.48 1.96 3.30
C ALA A 70 -18.08 0.56 2.79
N GLY A 71 -16.78 0.28 2.71
CA GLY A 71 -16.26 -1.03 2.29
C GLY A 71 -16.19 -2.07 3.41
N PHE A 72 -16.33 -1.68 4.68
CA PHE A 72 -16.10 -2.57 5.82
C PHE A 72 -16.92 -3.85 5.80
N ASP A 73 -18.23 -3.77 5.50
CA ASP A 73 -19.09 -4.96 5.54
C ASP A 73 -18.68 -5.96 4.44
N VAL A 74 -18.29 -5.46 3.26
CA VAL A 74 -17.77 -6.29 2.15
C VAL A 74 -16.43 -6.91 2.54
N ALA A 75 -15.48 -6.12 3.05
CA ALA A 75 -14.19 -6.60 3.48
C ALA A 75 -14.29 -7.66 4.60
N ARG A 76 -15.23 -7.47 5.53
CA ARG A 76 -15.51 -8.43 6.60
C ARG A 76 -16.16 -9.71 6.08
N GLU A 77 -17.09 -9.62 5.14
CA GLU A 77 -17.70 -10.79 4.51
C GLU A 77 -16.65 -11.63 3.77
N VAL A 78 -15.83 -11.00 2.93
CA VAL A 78 -14.72 -11.66 2.23
C VAL A 78 -13.76 -12.32 3.22
N ALA A 79 -13.36 -11.61 4.29
CA ALA A 79 -12.49 -12.17 5.31
C ALA A 79 -13.09 -13.44 5.96
N LEU A 80 -14.39 -13.40 6.31
CA LEU A 80 -15.08 -14.55 6.88
C LEU A 80 -15.22 -15.72 5.89
N GLU A 81 -15.41 -15.44 4.60
CA GLU A 81 -15.48 -16.49 3.58
C GLU A 81 -14.13 -17.17 3.37
N LEU A 82 -13.06 -16.40 3.19
CA LEU A 82 -11.72 -16.92 2.91
C LEU A 82 -11.21 -17.78 4.09
N THR A 83 -11.44 -17.37 5.34
CA THR A 83 -11.01 -18.15 6.51
C THR A 83 -11.88 -19.38 6.80
N LYS A 84 -13.04 -19.52 6.13
CA LYS A 84 -13.92 -20.68 6.26
C LYS A 84 -13.77 -21.70 5.12
N LYS A 85 -13.46 -21.24 3.90
CA LYS A 85 -13.40 -22.09 2.69
C LYS A 85 -12.23 -23.06 2.71
N GLN A 86 -11.12 -22.65 3.31
CA GLN A 86 -10.03 -23.55 3.62
C GLN A 86 -10.27 -24.19 4.99
N ASP A 87 -9.81 -25.42 5.20
CA ASP A 87 -9.49 -25.94 6.55
C ASP A 87 -8.31 -25.14 7.16
N SER A 88 -8.30 -23.81 6.98
CA SER A 88 -7.28 -22.92 7.49
C SER A 88 -7.32 -22.98 9.00
N PRO A 89 -6.19 -23.26 9.66
CA PRO A 89 -6.11 -23.22 11.12
C PRO A 89 -6.34 -21.80 11.63
N TRP A 90 -6.20 -20.79 10.77
CA TRP A 90 -6.42 -19.41 11.11
C TRP A 90 -7.88 -19.01 10.91
N GLN A 91 -8.51 -18.58 11.99
CA GLN A 91 -9.85 -18.03 12.02
C GLN A 91 -9.77 -16.54 12.28
N LEU A 92 -10.64 -15.74 11.64
CA LEU A 92 -10.68 -14.29 11.81
C LEU A 92 -10.89 -13.91 13.29
N PRO A 93 -9.87 -13.37 13.98
CA PRO A 93 -9.97 -13.02 15.40
C PRO A 93 -10.92 -11.85 15.66
N GLU A 94 -11.47 -11.76 16.87
CA GLU A 94 -12.36 -10.64 17.23
C GLU A 94 -11.64 -9.29 17.26
N ASN A 95 -10.35 -9.25 17.62
CA ASN A 95 -9.54 -8.03 17.66
C ASN A 95 -9.00 -7.60 16.30
N VAL A 96 -9.44 -8.21 15.19
CA VAL A 96 -9.04 -7.86 13.83
C VAL A 96 -10.09 -6.99 13.14
N ILE A 97 -9.61 -5.93 12.48
CA ILE A 97 -10.43 -5.10 11.58
C ILE A 97 -9.91 -5.26 10.15
N PRO A 98 -10.66 -5.95 9.27
CA PRO A 98 -10.42 -5.87 7.84
C PRO A 98 -10.84 -4.48 7.36
N PHE A 99 -9.92 -3.77 6.71
CA PHE A 99 -10.14 -2.39 6.27
C PHE A 99 -10.12 -2.22 4.75
N GLN A 100 -9.66 -3.25 4.04
CA GLN A 100 -9.64 -3.32 2.58
C GLN A 100 -9.86 -4.77 2.14
N GLU A 101 -10.64 -4.99 1.08
CA GLU A 101 -10.56 -6.22 0.28
C GLU A 101 -10.33 -5.89 -1.19
N HIS A 102 -9.72 -6.83 -1.90
CA HIS A 102 -9.51 -6.72 -3.33
C HIS A 102 -10.11 -7.93 -4.05
N GLN A 103 -11.23 -7.68 -4.74
CA GLN A 103 -11.92 -8.61 -5.64
C GLN A 103 -12.21 -10.00 -5.04
N GLY A 104 -12.40 -10.09 -3.73
CA GLY A 104 -12.81 -11.31 -3.05
C GLY A 104 -11.73 -12.39 -2.87
N TYR A 105 -10.50 -12.20 -3.36
CA TYR A 105 -9.41 -13.19 -3.19
C TYR A 105 -8.37 -12.77 -2.15
N GLN A 106 -8.43 -11.53 -1.67
CA GLN A 106 -7.55 -11.04 -0.60
C GLN A 106 -8.22 -9.96 0.24
N PHE A 107 -7.79 -9.86 1.49
CA PHE A 107 -8.11 -8.72 2.35
C PHE A 107 -6.90 -8.28 3.17
N LEU A 108 -6.89 -6.99 3.52
CA LEU A 108 -5.92 -6.40 4.42
C LEU A 108 -6.60 -6.03 5.73
N PHE A 109 -5.84 -6.18 6.81
CA PHE A 109 -6.35 -5.96 8.15
C PHE A 109 -5.25 -5.50 9.10
N PHE A 110 -5.68 -5.02 10.26
CA PHE A 110 -4.82 -4.76 11.41
C PHE A 110 -5.45 -5.30 12.69
N TYR A 111 -4.60 -5.48 13.70
CA TYR A 111 -5.03 -5.79 15.06
C TYR A 111 -5.32 -4.51 15.83
N THR A 112 -6.45 -4.46 16.53
CA THR A 112 -6.89 -3.27 17.29
C THR A 112 -6.12 -3.04 18.58
N ASP A 113 -5.38 -4.05 19.05
CA ASP A 113 -4.49 -3.99 20.20
C ASP A 113 -3.02 -3.72 19.83
N ASP A 114 -2.71 -3.50 18.55
CA ASP A 114 -1.36 -3.16 18.04
C ASP A 114 -1.12 -1.64 17.99
N GLY A 115 -1.55 -0.93 19.04
CA GLY A 115 -1.32 0.51 19.20
C GLY A 115 -2.10 1.42 18.23
N ASN A 116 -1.65 2.67 18.12
CA ASN A 116 -2.35 3.72 17.38
C ASN A 116 -2.05 3.74 15.87
N ASP A 117 -0.99 3.06 15.46
CA ASP A 117 -0.56 2.91 14.08
C ASP A 117 -0.09 1.46 13.84
N PRO A 118 -1.04 0.52 13.77
CA PRO A 118 -0.76 -0.90 13.85
C PRO A 118 -0.11 -1.44 12.59
N SER A 119 0.58 -2.56 12.71
CA SER A 119 1.09 -3.33 11.58
C SER A 119 -0.05 -3.78 10.67
N VAL A 120 0.22 -3.81 9.37
CA VAL A 120 -0.76 -4.26 8.37
C VAL A 120 -0.41 -5.67 7.92
N TRP A 121 -1.44 -6.51 7.89
CA TRP A 121 -1.39 -7.90 7.48
C TRP A 121 -2.28 -8.09 6.26
N HIS A 122 -2.00 -9.12 5.46
CA HIS A 122 -2.91 -9.57 4.42
C HIS A 122 -3.13 -11.08 4.51
N TYR A 123 -4.22 -11.52 3.89
CA TYR A 123 -4.54 -12.93 3.72
C TYR A 123 -4.98 -13.15 2.28
N LEU A 124 -4.31 -14.03 1.55
CA LEU A 124 -4.71 -14.46 0.20
C LEU A 124 -5.53 -15.76 0.27
N GLU A 125 -6.40 -15.97 -0.71
CA GLU A 125 -7.25 -17.18 -0.82
C GLU A 125 -6.46 -18.49 -0.75
N GLU A 126 -5.18 -18.50 -1.14
CA GLU A 126 -4.31 -19.69 -1.13
C GLU A 126 -3.45 -19.81 0.14
N ASP A 127 -3.43 -18.80 1.01
CA ASP A 127 -2.58 -18.79 2.20
C ASP A 127 -3.14 -19.64 3.33
N SER A 128 -2.28 -20.36 4.05
CA SER A 128 -2.65 -21.08 5.28
C SER A 128 -2.66 -20.19 6.53
N GLU A 129 -1.98 -19.06 6.49
CA GLU A 129 -1.87 -18.09 7.58
C GLU A 129 -1.68 -16.68 7.03
N PRO A 130 -2.07 -15.63 7.76
CA PRO A 130 -1.84 -14.27 7.32
C PRO A 130 -0.35 -13.93 7.18
N THR A 131 -0.02 -13.14 6.17
CA THR A 131 1.32 -12.63 5.94
C THR A 131 1.45 -11.19 6.44
N HIS A 132 2.51 -10.91 7.21
CA HIS A 132 2.85 -9.55 7.61
C HIS A 132 3.24 -8.73 6.37
N SER A 133 2.48 -7.68 6.09
CA SER A 133 2.69 -6.83 4.91
C SER A 133 3.72 -5.74 5.19
N VAL A 134 3.40 -4.83 6.12
CA VAL A 134 4.24 -3.67 6.46
C VAL A 134 4.08 -3.32 7.95
N PRO A 135 5.12 -2.70 8.57
CA PRO A 135 5.18 -2.53 10.02
C PRO A 135 4.22 -1.47 10.60
N SER A 136 3.53 -0.68 9.77
CA SER A 136 2.49 0.24 10.24
C SER A 136 1.46 0.57 9.16
N PHE A 137 0.28 1.01 9.57
CA PHE A 137 -0.79 1.45 8.68
C PHE A 137 -0.39 2.70 7.90
N THR A 138 0.32 3.63 8.52
CA THR A 138 0.84 4.82 7.82
C THR A 138 1.90 4.45 6.77
N ALA A 139 2.75 3.46 7.05
CA ALA A 139 3.69 2.93 6.06
C ALA A 139 2.94 2.28 4.89
N TRP A 140 1.90 1.48 5.16
CA TRP A 140 1.04 0.92 4.11
C TRP A 140 0.44 2.02 3.23
N LEU A 141 -0.18 3.04 3.84
CA LEU A 141 -0.86 4.10 3.10
C LEU A 141 0.10 4.93 2.25
N ARG A 142 1.31 5.20 2.77
CA ARG A 142 2.40 5.84 2.02
C ARG A 142 2.79 5.02 0.80
N GLU A 143 2.98 3.71 0.98
CA GLU A 143 3.32 2.81 -0.12
C GLU A 143 2.22 2.73 -1.16
N SER A 144 0.96 2.63 -0.75
CA SER A 144 -0.19 2.63 -1.66
C SER A 144 -0.24 3.90 -2.50
N ALA A 145 0.03 5.07 -1.90
CA ALA A 145 0.06 6.35 -2.59
C ALA A 145 1.21 6.45 -3.60
N ILE A 146 2.36 5.82 -3.35
CA ILE A 146 3.46 5.78 -4.32
C ILE A 146 3.16 4.75 -5.42
N ASN A 147 2.65 3.57 -5.06
CA ASN A 147 2.39 2.47 -5.99
C ASN A 147 1.32 2.78 -7.04
N VAL A 148 0.31 3.60 -6.70
CA VAL A 148 -0.71 4.03 -7.69
C VAL A 148 -0.10 4.85 -8.84
N ILE A 149 1.06 5.48 -8.61
CA ILE A 149 1.82 6.22 -9.64
C ILE A 149 2.77 5.27 -10.39
N GLU A 150 3.50 4.42 -9.67
CA GLU A 150 4.55 3.56 -10.24
C GLU A 150 4.03 2.33 -11.01
N SER A 151 2.85 1.81 -10.63
CA SER A 151 2.32 0.54 -11.17
C SER A 151 2.03 0.59 -12.67
N LYS A 152 1.56 1.73 -13.20
CA LYS A 152 1.29 1.89 -14.63
C LYS A 152 2.56 1.76 -15.48
N PRO A 153 3.64 2.52 -15.22
CA PRO A 153 4.86 2.36 -15.99
C PRO A 153 5.49 0.96 -15.92
N TRP A 154 5.38 0.27 -14.78
CA TRP A 154 5.84 -1.12 -14.67
C TRP A 154 5.08 -2.05 -15.61
N ASN A 155 3.74 -1.97 -15.62
CA ASN A 155 2.90 -2.75 -16.50
C ASN A 155 3.17 -2.45 -17.98
N ASP A 156 3.39 -1.17 -18.32
CA ASP A 156 3.74 -0.75 -19.67
C ASP A 156 5.08 -1.33 -20.12
N GLU A 157 6.06 -1.37 -19.23
CA GLU A 157 7.39 -1.92 -19.51
C GLU A 157 7.36 -3.44 -19.71
N ILE A 158 6.65 -4.18 -18.87
CA ILE A 158 6.40 -5.62 -19.07
C ILE A 158 5.71 -5.83 -20.42
N CYS A 159 4.67 -5.06 -20.71
CA CYS A 159 3.94 -5.17 -21.97
C CYS A 159 4.85 -4.86 -23.17
N ARG A 160 5.77 -3.89 -23.06
CA ARG A 160 6.77 -3.55 -24.07
C ARG A 160 7.73 -4.72 -24.32
N GLU A 161 8.32 -5.28 -23.26
CA GLU A 161 9.26 -6.40 -23.34
C GLU A 161 8.59 -7.63 -23.97
N ILE A 162 7.38 -7.98 -23.54
CA ILE A 162 6.60 -9.09 -24.14
C ILE A 162 6.37 -8.85 -25.65
N ARG A 163 6.07 -7.61 -26.05
CA ARG A 163 5.85 -7.28 -27.47
C ARG A 163 7.12 -7.36 -28.31
N LEU A 164 8.27 -6.94 -27.78
CA LEU A 164 9.56 -6.95 -28.49
C LEU A 164 10.19 -8.35 -28.56
N HIS A 165 9.89 -9.20 -27.59
CA HIS A 165 10.55 -10.49 -27.37
C HIS A 165 9.55 -11.66 -27.40
N ARG A 166 8.65 -11.69 -28.40
CA ARG A 166 7.58 -12.70 -28.49
C ARG A 166 8.07 -14.14 -28.47
N ASP A 167 9.26 -14.43 -29.00
CA ASP A 167 9.76 -15.80 -29.09
C ASP A 167 10.36 -16.32 -27.77
N ASN A 168 10.64 -15.44 -26.80
CA ASN A 168 11.22 -15.78 -25.49
C ASN A 168 10.62 -14.96 -24.34
N TRP A 169 9.35 -14.56 -24.47
CA TRP A 169 8.69 -13.65 -23.52
C TRP A 169 8.57 -14.23 -22.11
N ILE A 170 8.51 -15.57 -21.98
CA ILE A 170 8.42 -16.26 -20.69
C ILE A 170 9.71 -16.03 -19.87
N ASP A 171 10.87 -16.26 -20.49
CA ASP A 171 12.16 -16.06 -19.83
C ASP A 171 12.39 -14.57 -19.49
N ARG A 172 11.94 -13.68 -20.38
CA ARG A 172 11.97 -12.23 -20.13
C ARG A 172 11.07 -11.83 -18.97
N LYS A 173 9.84 -12.35 -18.91
CA LYS A 173 8.94 -12.10 -17.79
C LYS A 173 9.55 -12.57 -16.47
N LYS A 174 10.09 -13.80 -16.43
CA LYS A 174 10.74 -14.34 -15.24
C LYS A 174 11.88 -13.45 -14.74
N MET A 175 12.73 -12.98 -15.65
CA MET A 175 13.80 -12.03 -15.32
C MET A 175 13.28 -10.71 -14.75
N LEU A 176 12.21 -10.14 -15.34
CA LEU A 176 11.59 -8.92 -14.81
C LEU A 176 10.96 -9.15 -13.44
N ASP A 177 10.31 -10.30 -13.22
CA ASP A 177 9.77 -10.69 -11.93
C ASP A 177 10.90 -10.79 -10.88
N GLU A 178 12.06 -11.36 -11.24
CA GLU A 178 13.25 -11.43 -10.37
C GLU A 178 13.76 -10.03 -9.98
N TYR A 179 13.90 -9.10 -10.94
CA TYR A 179 14.28 -7.72 -10.64
C TYR A 179 13.27 -7.01 -9.75
N HIS A 180 11.97 -7.25 -9.99
CA HIS A 180 10.91 -6.68 -9.18
C HIS A 180 10.96 -7.19 -7.74
N GLN A 181 11.22 -8.48 -7.55
CA GLN A 181 11.39 -9.08 -6.22
C GLN A 181 12.58 -8.48 -5.48
N GLU A 182 13.72 -8.32 -6.16
CA GLU A 182 14.94 -7.72 -5.58
C GLU A 182 14.71 -6.24 -5.22
N ALA A 183 14.11 -5.44 -6.10
CA ALA A 183 13.75 -4.06 -5.81
C ALA A 183 12.76 -3.95 -4.65
N SER A 184 11.77 -4.85 -4.60
CA SER A 184 10.80 -4.90 -3.49
C SER A 184 11.47 -5.23 -2.16
N GLN A 185 12.53 -6.05 -2.14
CA GLN A 185 13.31 -6.31 -0.93
C GLN A 185 14.04 -5.05 -0.46
N ILE A 186 14.74 -4.35 -1.36
CA ILE A 186 15.42 -3.09 -1.07
C ILE A 186 14.42 -2.06 -0.51
N ARG A 187 13.26 -1.95 -1.14
CA ARG A 187 12.17 -1.05 -0.74
C ARG A 187 11.60 -1.40 0.63
N ARG A 188 11.36 -2.68 0.92
CA ARG A 188 10.96 -3.13 2.27
C ARG A 188 11.98 -2.77 3.34
N SER A 189 13.27 -2.90 3.06
CA SER A 189 14.33 -2.47 3.98
C SER A 189 14.34 -0.96 4.22
N LEU A 190 14.09 -0.15 3.18
CA LEU A 190 13.91 1.30 3.33
C LEU A 190 12.69 1.62 4.21
N ILE A 191 11.53 1.01 3.94
CA ILE A 191 10.29 1.23 4.71
C ILE A 191 10.52 0.93 6.19
N ALA A 192 11.14 -0.22 6.51
CA ALA A 192 11.40 -0.60 7.90
C ALA A 192 12.31 0.42 8.62
N ARG A 193 13.36 0.92 7.94
CA ARG A 193 14.21 1.98 8.49
C ARG A 193 13.48 3.30 8.68
N LEU A 194 12.62 3.68 7.73
CA LEU A 194 11.83 4.91 7.84
C LEU A 194 10.86 4.82 9.01
N VAL A 195 10.17 3.71 9.20
CA VAL A 195 9.26 3.55 10.36
C VAL A 195 10.01 3.65 11.68
N GLN A 196 11.19 3.03 11.80
CA GLN A 196 12.03 3.19 13.00
C GLN A 196 12.44 4.66 13.21
N SER A 197 12.86 5.35 12.15
CA SER A 197 13.20 6.78 12.23
C SER A 197 12.01 7.67 12.53
N ASP A 198 10.81 7.31 12.06
CA ASP A 198 9.57 8.07 12.27
C ASP A 198 9.17 8.03 13.76
N ILE A 199 9.32 6.86 14.39
CA ILE A 199 9.13 6.67 15.84
C ILE A 199 10.13 7.52 16.63
N GLU A 200 11.41 7.49 16.27
CA GLU A 200 12.46 8.23 16.98
C GLU A 200 12.28 9.76 16.89
N ARG A 201 11.70 10.25 15.79
CA ARG A 201 11.51 11.67 15.51
C ARG A 201 10.11 12.18 15.89
N ASP A 202 9.20 11.31 16.29
CA ASP A 202 7.78 11.61 16.48
C ASP A 202 7.16 12.32 15.25
N ARG A 203 7.54 11.85 14.05
CA ARG A 203 7.09 12.40 12.76
C ARG A 203 7.09 11.32 11.69
N ILE A 204 5.96 11.16 11.00
CA ILE A 204 5.86 10.22 9.88
C ILE A 204 6.46 10.85 8.61
N THR A 205 7.32 10.09 7.92
CA THR A 205 7.86 10.45 6.62
C THR A 205 6.74 10.40 5.56
N GLY A 206 6.54 11.49 4.82
CA GLY A 206 5.51 11.57 3.77
C GLY A 206 5.90 10.84 2.47
N PRO A 207 4.97 10.66 1.51
CA PRO A 207 5.25 9.97 0.24
C PRO A 207 6.33 10.65 -0.61
N LEU A 208 6.27 11.99 -0.74
CA LEU A 208 7.26 12.75 -1.50
C LEU A 208 8.67 12.64 -0.88
N GLU A 209 8.77 12.72 0.44
CA GLU A 209 10.04 12.59 1.16
C GLU A 209 10.62 11.18 1.01
N MET A 210 9.78 10.15 1.13
CA MET A 210 10.23 8.78 0.87
C MET A 210 10.70 8.60 -0.57
N GLN A 211 9.99 9.15 -1.56
CA GLN A 211 10.39 9.07 -2.96
C GLN A 211 11.74 9.77 -3.20
N GLN A 212 11.98 10.91 -2.54
CA GLN A 212 13.28 11.60 -2.59
C GLN A 212 14.41 10.75 -2.00
N ILE A 213 14.18 10.07 -0.87
CA ILE A 213 15.15 9.16 -0.27
C ILE A 213 15.41 7.96 -1.19
N TRP A 214 14.35 7.36 -1.76
CA TRP A 214 14.48 6.28 -2.73
C TRP A 214 15.32 6.70 -3.95
N ASN A 215 15.05 7.87 -4.52
CA ASN A 215 15.79 8.39 -5.67
C ASN A 215 17.27 8.69 -5.37
N GLN A 216 17.63 8.88 -4.09
CA GLN A 216 19.01 9.07 -3.66
C GLN A 216 19.73 7.75 -3.38
N GLU A 217 19.03 6.79 -2.76
CA GLU A 217 19.64 5.55 -2.29
C GLU A 217 19.60 4.42 -3.33
N PHE A 218 18.54 4.32 -4.15
CA PHE A 218 18.39 3.25 -5.12
C PHE A 218 19.52 3.20 -6.17
N PRO A 219 20.03 4.34 -6.70
CA PRO A 219 21.17 4.34 -7.61
C PRO A 219 22.45 3.72 -7.05
N GLU A 220 22.61 3.69 -5.73
CA GLU A 220 23.77 3.11 -5.04
C GLU A 220 23.66 1.59 -4.87
N THR A 221 22.56 0.97 -5.29
CA THR A 221 22.32 -0.47 -5.12
C THR A 221 22.98 -1.29 -6.23
N GLU A 222 23.38 -2.54 -5.92
CA GLU A 222 23.91 -3.48 -6.91
C GLU A 222 22.89 -3.75 -8.04
N LEU A 223 21.59 -3.83 -7.69
CA LEU A 223 20.52 -4.00 -8.67
C LEU A 223 20.50 -2.86 -9.68
N TYR A 224 20.57 -1.61 -9.23
CA TYR A 224 20.59 -0.47 -10.14
C TYR A 224 21.79 -0.52 -11.08
N GLN A 225 22.99 -0.77 -10.54
CA GLN A 225 24.22 -0.87 -11.35
C GLN A 225 24.13 -2.00 -12.39
N LYS A 226 23.54 -3.14 -12.01
CA LYS A 226 23.26 -4.26 -12.91
C LYS A 226 22.29 -3.87 -14.02
N LEU A 227 21.16 -3.22 -13.69
CA LEU A 227 20.17 -2.76 -14.68
C LEU A 227 20.80 -1.79 -15.68
N VAL A 228 21.61 -0.84 -15.22
CA VAL A 228 22.32 0.11 -16.08
C VAL A 228 23.34 -0.60 -16.98
N ALA A 229 24.14 -1.51 -16.44
CA ALA A 229 25.13 -2.26 -17.21
C ALA A 229 24.49 -3.11 -18.32
N GLU A 230 23.30 -3.64 -18.06
CA GLU A 230 22.50 -4.42 -19.01
C GLU A 230 21.61 -3.55 -19.93
N GLN A 231 21.72 -2.22 -19.87
CA GLN A 231 20.89 -1.27 -20.62
C GLN A 231 19.38 -1.49 -20.44
N LYS A 232 18.99 -1.91 -19.24
CA LYS A 232 17.58 -2.10 -18.88
C LYS A 232 16.96 -0.76 -18.57
N ARG A 233 15.68 -0.60 -18.94
CA ARG A 233 14.90 0.55 -18.51
C ARG A 233 14.63 0.39 -17.02
N ILE A 234 15.01 1.41 -16.26
CA ILE A 234 14.63 1.51 -14.86
C ILE A 234 13.16 1.95 -14.83
N PRO A 235 12.27 1.21 -14.16
CA PRO A 235 10.86 1.56 -14.05
C PRO A 235 10.68 3.01 -13.60
N TRP A 236 9.74 3.69 -14.24
CA TRP A 236 9.38 5.07 -13.96
C TRP A 236 8.91 5.18 -12.49
N GLY A 237 9.50 6.10 -11.74
CA GLY A 237 9.33 6.24 -10.29
C GLY A 237 10.55 5.80 -9.46
N TRP A 238 11.50 5.06 -10.05
CA TRP A 238 12.74 4.67 -9.36
C TRP A 238 13.93 5.60 -9.63
N THR A 239 13.75 6.55 -10.53
CA THR A 239 14.69 7.64 -10.80
C THR A 239 13.91 8.92 -11.10
N ASP A 240 14.54 10.04 -10.81
CA ASP A 240 13.94 11.38 -10.81
C ASP A 240 13.25 11.75 -12.13
N HIS A 241 12.12 12.45 -12.04
CA HIS A 241 11.26 12.87 -13.16
C HIS A 241 11.84 14.01 -14.01
N ARG A 242 13.17 14.14 -14.10
CA ARG A 242 13.79 15.35 -14.66
C ARG A 242 14.33 15.26 -16.09
N ASP A 243 14.30 14.10 -16.74
CA ASP A 243 14.77 13.97 -18.12
C ASP A 243 13.76 13.21 -19.03
N ALA A 244 12.61 13.82 -19.29
CA ALA A 244 11.72 13.47 -20.41
C ALA A 244 11.25 14.73 -21.13
#